data_AF-A0A9Y4NKN8-F1
#
_entry.id   AF-A0A9Y4NKN8-F1
#
_cell.length_a   1.000
_cell.length_b   1.000
_cell.length_c   1.000
_cell.angle_alpha   90.00
_cell.angle_beta   90.00
_cell.angle_gamma   90.00
#
_symmetry.space_group_name_H-M   'P 1'
#
loop_
_entity.id
_entity.type
_entity.pdbx_description
1 polymer ?
#
loop_
_entity_poly.entity_id
_entity_poly.type
_entity_poly.pdbx_seq_one_letter_code
_entity_poly.pdbx_strand_id
1 'polypeptide(L)'
;MDEIKLKDRAVSVLDKALGLQAGHAHRLQLQTQAAEQQIAALRDAQRAGLNHPTPTPPSNSAPHISQEDRDTRRFQLKIAELSAVVRKLEDRNALLSEERNELLKRLREAESQFLPLLDKNKRLSRKNEELALALRRLDNKLRFVTQENLEMRRPSSLNDLDRSHSTSYHGYSQDEREMEFLRLQVLEQQHIIEDLSKALETAGYVKNVIERDMLLRYRRQDSVRRKRTFRACRVIETFYGYDEEASVDSDGSSLSFHTDRTPDTEPEEVCVREEAELRYRQLTQELLAEISRYQTRVADLESALKQQGLDVKWVEEKQLLYQRNQELVEKVRQMEGEELRLQDDIQDARDQNELLEFRILELEERERRSPAINFPQLHFPEGLSPLQIYCEAEGVTDIVISELMKKLDILGDNATLSNEEQVVVIHARTVLTLAEKWLESIEVTKSALQQKMLDIESEKDLFSKQKGYLDEELDYRKQSMDQAHKRILELEAMLFEALQQEEESRMEGLKMEEGRLSESLTEEEREELRRAMDQWKRTVMCELRERDAQILRERMELLQLTQQRNKELEEFIEAQKRQIKELEEKFLFLFLFFSLAFILWS
;
A
#
# COMPACT_ATOMS: atom_id res chain seq x y z
N MET A 1 -1.72 -5.21 -23.66
CA MET A 1 -2.78 -5.77 -24.53
C MET A 1 -2.63 -7.29 -24.67
N ASP A 2 -1.42 -7.80 -24.88
CA ASP A 2 -1.21 -9.24 -25.05
C ASP A 2 -1.37 -10.05 -23.77
N GLU A 3 -1.11 -9.45 -22.60
CA GLU A 3 -1.43 -10.07 -21.31
C GLU A 3 -2.94 -10.31 -21.11
N ILE A 4 -3.78 -9.42 -21.65
CA ILE A 4 -5.25 -9.58 -21.63
C ILE A 4 -5.66 -10.74 -22.55
N LYS A 5 -5.08 -10.81 -23.75
CA LYS A 5 -5.32 -11.93 -24.68
C LYS A 5 -4.86 -13.27 -24.11
N LEU A 6 -3.76 -13.28 -23.35
CA LEU A 6 -3.24 -14.48 -22.69
C LEU A 6 -4.20 -14.94 -21.57
N LYS A 7 -4.69 -13.99 -20.77
CA LYS A 7 -5.69 -14.25 -19.71
C LYS A 7 -7.03 -14.73 -20.29
N ASP A 8 -7.50 -14.15 -21.39
CA ASP A 8 -8.72 -14.61 -22.08
C ASP A 8 -8.58 -16.04 -22.64
N ARG A 9 -7.40 -16.38 -23.18
CA ARG A 9 -7.11 -17.76 -23.61
C ARG A 9 -7.10 -18.74 -22.44
N ALA A 10 -6.48 -18.36 -21.32
CA ALA A 10 -6.45 -19.17 -20.11
C ALA A 10 -7.86 -19.40 -19.54
N VAL A 11 -8.69 -18.35 -19.48
CA VAL A 11 -10.10 -18.44 -19.06
C VAL A 11 -10.88 -19.36 -19.99
N SER A 12 -10.71 -19.25 -21.30
CA SER A 12 -11.39 -20.14 -22.27
C SER A 12 -11.01 -21.61 -22.11
N VAL A 13 -9.74 -21.90 -21.79
CA VAL A 13 -9.27 -23.26 -21.51
C VAL A 13 -9.87 -23.80 -20.22
N LEU A 14 -9.92 -22.98 -19.17
CA LEU A 14 -10.50 -23.33 -17.88
C LEU A 14 -12.01 -23.59 -17.96
N ASP A 15 -12.75 -22.76 -18.70
CA ASP A 15 -14.19 -22.96 -18.94
C ASP A 15 -14.46 -24.29 -19.67
N LYS A 16 -13.62 -24.64 -20.64
CA LYS A 16 -13.73 -25.91 -21.37
C LYS A 16 -13.46 -27.11 -20.46
N ALA A 17 -12.45 -27.02 -19.59
CA ALA A 17 -12.13 -28.06 -18.61
C ALA A 17 -13.25 -28.22 -17.57
N LEU A 18 -13.80 -27.12 -17.05
CA LEU A 18 -14.95 -27.10 -16.14
C LEU A 18 -16.19 -27.73 -16.78
N GLY A 19 -16.48 -27.42 -18.04
CA GLY A 19 -17.59 -28.03 -18.78
C GLY A 19 -17.44 -29.54 -18.93
N LEU A 20 -16.23 -30.03 -19.22
CA LEU A 20 -15.94 -31.48 -19.31
C LEU A 20 -16.09 -32.16 -17.94
N GLN A 21 -15.61 -31.53 -16.88
CA GLN A 21 -15.71 -32.05 -15.51
C GLN A 21 -17.16 -32.07 -15.01
N ALA A 22 -17.95 -31.04 -15.31
CA ALA A 22 -19.39 -31.01 -15.03
C ALA A 22 -20.14 -32.11 -15.78
N GLY A 23 -19.80 -32.35 -17.06
CA GLY A 23 -20.35 -33.45 -17.84
C GLY A 23 -19.98 -34.83 -17.28
N HIS A 24 -18.75 -35.00 -16.78
CA HIS A 24 -18.33 -36.24 -16.11
C HIS A 24 -19.08 -36.45 -14.79
N ALA A 25 -19.22 -35.42 -13.97
CA ALA A 25 -19.98 -35.47 -12.71
C ALA A 25 -21.45 -35.82 -12.95
N HIS A 26 -22.08 -35.26 -13.99
CA HIS A 26 -23.46 -35.59 -14.34
C HIS A 26 -23.63 -37.05 -14.75
N ARG A 27 -22.70 -37.61 -15.53
CA ARG A 27 -22.72 -39.05 -15.89
C ARG A 27 -22.58 -39.95 -14.67
N LEU A 28 -21.70 -39.61 -13.73
CA LEU A 28 -21.56 -40.33 -12.47
C LEU A 28 -22.86 -40.29 -11.66
N GLN A 29 -23.49 -39.12 -11.56
CA GLN A 29 -24.76 -38.98 -10.85
C GLN A 29 -25.88 -39.86 -11.45
N LEU A 30 -25.96 -39.94 -12.78
CA LEU A 30 -26.91 -40.82 -13.47
C LEU A 30 -26.61 -42.31 -13.20
N GLN A 31 -25.33 -42.71 -13.15
CA GLN A 31 -24.94 -44.07 -12.78
C GLN A 31 -25.31 -44.39 -11.32
N THR A 32 -25.09 -43.46 -10.40
CA THR A 32 -25.49 -43.61 -8.99
C THR A 32 -27.00 -43.80 -8.88
N GLN A 33 -27.79 -42.96 -9.56
CA GLN A 33 -29.25 -43.06 -9.56
C GLN A 33 -29.75 -44.39 -10.16
N ALA A 34 -29.10 -44.88 -11.22
CA ALA A 34 -29.43 -46.18 -11.81
C ALA A 34 -29.11 -47.34 -10.85
N ALA A 35 -27.99 -47.27 -10.12
CA ALA A 35 -27.62 -48.27 -9.12
C ALA A 35 -28.62 -48.27 -7.94
N GLU A 36 -29.04 -47.10 -7.47
CA GLU A 36 -30.05 -46.97 -6.41
C GLU A 36 -31.41 -47.58 -6.82
N GLN A 37 -31.83 -47.38 -8.07
CA GLN A 37 -33.05 -47.99 -8.61
C GLN A 37 -32.96 -49.52 -8.67
N GLN A 38 -31.80 -50.08 -9.03
CA GLN A 38 -31.58 -51.53 -9.00
C GLN A 38 -31.64 -52.10 -7.58
N ILE A 39 -31.06 -51.40 -6.60
CA ILE A 39 -31.12 -51.78 -5.19
C ILE A 39 -32.56 -51.73 -4.67
N ALA A 40 -33.33 -50.70 -5.03
CA ALA A 40 -34.74 -50.60 -4.67
C ALA A 40 -35.57 -51.76 -5.26
N ALA A 41 -35.37 -52.09 -6.55
CA ALA A 41 -36.04 -53.20 -7.20
C ALA A 41 -35.71 -54.57 -6.53
N LEU A 42 -34.46 -54.79 -6.13
CA LEU A 42 -34.06 -56.00 -5.39
C LEU A 42 -34.72 -56.07 -4.00
N ARG A 43 -34.82 -54.94 -3.28
CA ARG A 43 -35.51 -54.88 -1.99
C ARG A 43 -37.01 -55.16 -2.11
N ASP A 44 -37.64 -54.72 -3.18
CA ASP A 44 -39.06 -54.95 -3.41
C ASP A 44 -39.34 -56.39 -3.87
N ALA A 45 -38.45 -57.00 -4.66
CA ALA A 45 -38.50 -58.41 -5.01
C ALA A 45 -38.35 -59.32 -3.78
N GLN A 46 -37.49 -58.96 -2.82
CA GLN A 46 -37.35 -59.68 -1.54
C GLN A 46 -38.61 -59.58 -0.67
N ARG A 47 -39.31 -58.44 -0.70
CA ARG A 47 -40.59 -58.26 0.03
C ARG A 47 -41.74 -59.04 -0.60
N ALA A 48 -41.75 -59.24 -1.92
CA ALA A 48 -42.77 -60.04 -2.60
C ALA A 48 -42.64 -61.57 -2.36
N GLY A 49 -41.45 -62.06 -1.99
CA GLY A 49 -41.17 -63.49 -1.78
C GLY A 49 -41.57 -64.07 -0.41
N LEU A 50 -42.10 -63.26 0.53
CA LEU A 50 -42.33 -63.65 1.92
C LEU A 50 -43.77 -64.09 2.27
N ASN A 51 -44.66 -64.25 1.29
CA ASN A 51 -46.05 -64.66 1.53
C ASN A 51 -46.31 -66.13 1.13
N HIS A 52 -45.95 -67.08 2.01
CA HIS A 52 -46.58 -68.41 2.02
C HIS A 52 -46.65 -68.96 3.47
N PRO A 53 -47.83 -69.36 3.98
CA PRO A 53 -47.96 -69.88 5.35
C PRO A 53 -48.09 -71.41 5.37
N THR A 54 -47.40 -72.09 6.28
CA THR A 54 -47.74 -73.44 6.82
C THR A 54 -46.88 -73.79 8.06
N PRO A 55 -47.30 -74.76 8.91
CA PRO A 55 -47.25 -74.64 10.38
C PRO A 55 -46.27 -75.59 11.12
N THR A 56 -46.00 -75.25 12.39
CA THR A 56 -45.24 -75.97 13.45
C THR A 56 -45.87 -77.33 13.82
N PRO A 57 -45.17 -78.36 14.38
CA PRO A 57 -44.62 -78.33 15.78
C PRO A 57 -43.42 -79.32 16.03
N PRO A 58 -43.12 -79.79 17.27
CA PRO A 58 -42.41 -79.09 18.36
C PRO A 58 -41.18 -79.90 18.88
N SER A 59 -40.23 -79.29 19.60
CA SER A 59 -39.45 -80.03 20.64
C SER A 59 -38.56 -79.11 21.46
N ASN A 60 -38.73 -79.18 22.78
CA ASN A 60 -37.82 -78.70 23.80
C ASN A 60 -36.39 -79.25 23.61
N SER A 61 -35.38 -78.38 23.69
CA SER A 61 -34.12 -78.64 24.40
C SER A 61 -33.37 -77.33 24.64
N ALA A 62 -32.68 -77.24 25.77
CA ALA A 62 -31.90 -76.10 26.23
C ALA A 62 -30.78 -75.71 25.24
N PRO A 63 -30.26 -74.46 25.27
CA PRO A 63 -29.62 -73.85 24.12
C PRO A 63 -28.19 -74.33 23.95
N HIS A 64 -27.97 -75.30 23.08
CA HIS A 64 -26.71 -75.36 22.37
C HIS A 64 -26.72 -74.20 21.37
N ILE A 65 -26.02 -73.10 21.70
CA ILE A 65 -25.76 -72.04 20.72
C ILE A 65 -25.00 -72.68 19.57
N SER A 66 -25.70 -72.97 18.48
CA SER A 66 -25.13 -73.51 17.25
C SER A 66 -24.12 -72.50 16.70
N GLN A 67 -23.07 -73.00 16.05
CA GLN A 67 -22.04 -72.17 15.42
C GLN A 67 -22.67 -71.11 14.49
N GLU A 68 -23.77 -71.47 13.82
CA GLU A 68 -24.59 -70.59 12.99
C GLU A 68 -25.17 -69.39 13.75
N ASP A 69 -25.61 -69.53 15.01
CA ASP A 69 -26.12 -68.41 15.80
C ASP A 69 -25.01 -67.43 16.18
N ARG A 70 -23.78 -67.93 16.41
CA ARG A 70 -22.61 -67.08 16.69
C ARG A 70 -22.18 -66.32 15.45
N ASP A 71 -22.20 -66.97 14.30
CA ASP A 71 -21.80 -66.37 13.03
C ASP A 71 -22.87 -65.40 12.52
N THR A 72 -24.15 -65.67 12.76
CA THR A 72 -25.26 -64.72 12.52
C THR A 72 -25.12 -63.48 13.42
N ARG A 73 -24.78 -63.65 14.70
CA ARG A 73 -24.50 -62.50 15.60
C ARG A 73 -23.29 -61.70 15.16
N ARG A 74 -22.21 -62.35 14.69
CA ARG A 74 -21.05 -61.65 14.12
C ARG A 74 -21.42 -60.86 12.87
N PHE A 75 -22.24 -61.44 12.00
CA PHE A 75 -22.72 -60.76 10.79
C PHE A 75 -23.62 -59.55 11.12
N GLN A 76 -24.52 -59.70 12.10
CA GLN A 76 -25.37 -58.60 12.58
C GLN A 76 -24.55 -57.46 13.21
N LEU A 77 -23.54 -57.80 14.02
CA LEU A 77 -22.60 -56.79 14.54
C LEU A 77 -21.85 -56.08 13.41
N LYS A 78 -21.43 -56.83 12.37
CA LYS A 78 -20.75 -56.23 11.22
C LYS A 78 -21.67 -55.29 10.43
N ILE A 79 -22.93 -55.65 10.26
CA ILE A 79 -23.95 -54.77 9.65
C ILE A 79 -24.14 -53.51 10.51
N ALA A 80 -24.22 -53.65 11.83
CA ALA A 80 -24.38 -52.51 12.74
C ALA A 80 -23.17 -51.57 12.70
N GLU A 81 -21.94 -52.10 12.68
CA GLU A 81 -20.71 -51.34 12.50
C GLU A 81 -20.71 -50.57 11.17
N LEU A 82 -21.00 -51.25 10.06
CA LEU A 82 -21.06 -50.63 8.74
C LEU A 82 -22.14 -49.55 8.69
N SER A 83 -23.31 -49.80 9.28
CA SER A 83 -24.40 -48.82 9.36
C SER A 83 -24.04 -47.59 10.20
N ALA A 84 -23.20 -47.76 11.23
CA ALA A 84 -22.69 -46.63 12.02
C ALA A 84 -21.65 -45.81 11.25
N VAL A 85 -20.80 -46.47 10.43
CA VAL A 85 -19.86 -45.77 9.54
C VAL A 85 -20.61 -45.00 8.45
N VAL A 86 -21.65 -45.59 7.84
CA VAL A 86 -22.50 -44.92 6.85
C VAL A 86 -23.12 -43.65 7.44
N ARG A 87 -23.71 -43.72 8.64
CA ARG A 87 -24.26 -42.53 9.32
C ARG A 87 -23.21 -41.44 9.56
N LYS A 88 -22.01 -41.80 10.02
CA LYS A 88 -20.91 -40.83 10.19
C LYS A 88 -20.49 -40.17 8.88
N LEU A 89 -20.51 -40.93 7.78
CA LEU A 89 -20.21 -40.40 6.45
C LEU A 89 -21.34 -39.49 5.96
N GLU A 90 -22.60 -39.83 6.20
CA GLU A 90 -23.76 -38.98 5.91
C GLU A 90 -23.71 -37.65 6.67
N ASP A 91 -23.43 -37.68 7.98
CA ASP A 91 -23.27 -36.48 8.81
C ASP A 91 -22.12 -35.59 8.30
N ARG A 92 -20.98 -36.21 7.96
CA ARG A 92 -19.85 -35.49 7.36
C ARG A 92 -20.21 -34.87 6.01
N ASN A 93 -20.98 -35.58 5.19
CA ASN A 93 -21.40 -35.10 3.87
C ASN A 93 -22.42 -33.96 3.98
N ALA A 94 -23.27 -33.96 5.01
CA ALA A 94 -24.16 -32.85 5.33
C ALA A 94 -23.36 -31.58 5.70
N LEU A 95 -22.36 -31.71 6.58
CA LEU A 95 -21.48 -30.58 6.95
C LEU A 95 -20.71 -30.03 5.74
N LEU A 96 -20.14 -30.91 4.91
CA LEU A 96 -19.46 -30.48 3.67
C LEU A 96 -20.41 -29.77 2.69
N SER A 97 -21.68 -30.18 2.66
CA SER A 97 -22.70 -29.51 1.84
C SER A 97 -23.05 -28.13 2.38
N GLU A 98 -23.13 -27.97 3.70
CA GLU A 98 -23.32 -26.68 4.36
C GLU A 98 -22.13 -25.74 4.12
N GLU A 99 -20.90 -26.23 4.29
CA GLU A 99 -19.67 -25.47 3.99
C GLU A 99 -19.62 -25.03 2.53
N ARG A 100 -19.96 -25.92 1.59
CA ARG A 100 -20.05 -25.58 0.16
C ARG A 100 -21.06 -24.45 -0.08
N ASN A 101 -22.24 -24.52 0.53
CA ASN A 101 -23.28 -23.52 0.35
C ASN A 101 -22.88 -22.16 0.92
N GLU A 102 -22.20 -22.14 2.07
CA GLU A 102 -21.67 -20.93 2.68
C GLU A 102 -20.56 -20.29 1.83
N LEU A 103 -19.65 -21.11 1.28
CA LEU A 103 -18.64 -20.62 0.32
C LEU A 103 -19.29 -20.03 -0.94
N LEU A 104 -20.35 -20.66 -1.45
CA LEU A 104 -21.08 -20.18 -2.62
C LEU A 104 -21.80 -18.85 -2.33
N LYS A 105 -22.29 -18.65 -1.12
CA LYS A 105 -22.86 -17.38 -0.66
C LYS A 105 -21.80 -16.28 -0.62
N ARG A 106 -20.63 -16.55 -0.02
CA ARG A 106 -19.50 -15.59 0.02
C ARG A 106 -19.00 -15.23 -1.38
N LEU A 107 -18.96 -16.21 -2.28
CA LEU A 107 -18.59 -15.96 -3.68
C LEU A 107 -19.56 -14.97 -4.33
N ARG A 108 -20.88 -15.17 -4.20
CA ARG A 108 -21.89 -14.25 -4.74
C ARG A 108 -21.80 -12.86 -4.10
N GLU A 109 -21.54 -12.77 -2.80
CA GLU A 109 -21.34 -11.49 -2.12
C GLU A 109 -20.09 -10.77 -2.66
N ALA A 110 -18.97 -11.48 -2.85
CA ALA A 110 -17.76 -10.92 -3.46
C ALA A 110 -18.00 -10.47 -4.91
N GLU A 111 -18.69 -11.28 -5.72
CA GLU A 111 -19.09 -10.93 -7.09
C GLU A 111 -19.96 -9.67 -7.11
N SER A 112 -20.92 -9.55 -6.18
CA SER A 112 -21.80 -8.37 -6.07
C SER A 112 -21.03 -7.09 -5.74
N GLN A 113 -19.93 -7.20 -4.99
CA GLN A 113 -19.06 -6.06 -4.66
C GLN A 113 -18.13 -5.70 -5.83
N PHE A 114 -17.68 -6.68 -6.62
CA PHE A 114 -16.74 -6.46 -7.72
C PHE A 114 -17.40 -5.96 -9.01
N LEU A 115 -18.65 -6.34 -9.28
CA LEU A 115 -19.35 -5.98 -10.52
C LEU A 115 -19.48 -4.46 -10.74
N PRO A 116 -19.87 -3.64 -9.74
CA PRO A 116 -19.92 -2.18 -9.89
C PRO A 116 -18.54 -1.55 -10.14
N LEU A 117 -17.48 -2.14 -9.59
CA LEU A 117 -16.11 -1.69 -9.79
C LEU A 117 -15.64 -1.98 -11.22
N LEU A 118 -15.97 -3.17 -11.75
CA LEU A 118 -15.73 -3.49 -13.16
C LEU A 118 -16.46 -2.53 -14.10
N ASP A 119 -17.72 -2.22 -13.82
CA ASP A 119 -18.50 -1.27 -14.64
C ASP A 119 -17.97 0.16 -14.52
N LYS A 120 -17.47 0.56 -13.35
CA LYS A 120 -16.75 1.83 -13.18
C LYS A 120 -15.45 1.83 -14.00
N ASN A 121 -14.68 0.75 -13.96
CA ASN A 121 -13.43 0.62 -14.71
C ASN A 121 -13.68 0.65 -16.23
N LYS A 122 -14.69 -0.06 -16.73
CA LYS A 122 -15.11 0.00 -18.14
C LYS A 122 -15.47 1.43 -18.57
N ARG A 123 -16.21 2.17 -17.73
CA ARG A 123 -16.56 3.58 -18.01
C ARG A 123 -15.32 4.49 -18.02
N LEU A 124 -14.39 4.29 -17.08
CA LEU A 124 -13.13 5.04 -17.06
C LEU A 124 -12.25 4.71 -18.27
N SER A 125 -12.21 3.45 -18.70
CA SER A 125 -11.47 3.03 -19.88
C SER A 125 -11.99 3.72 -21.15
N ARG A 126 -13.32 3.82 -21.33
CA ARG A 126 -13.92 4.59 -22.44
C ARG A 126 -13.54 6.07 -22.37
N LYS A 127 -13.59 6.69 -21.19
CA LYS A 127 -13.15 8.08 -21.01
C LYS A 127 -11.66 8.26 -21.33
N ASN A 128 -10.81 7.31 -20.97
CA ASN A 128 -9.40 7.34 -21.30
C ASN A 128 -9.16 7.24 -22.81
N GLU A 129 -9.91 6.39 -23.52
CA GLU A 129 -9.88 6.33 -24.98
C GLU A 129 -10.32 7.65 -25.62
N GLU A 130 -11.41 8.26 -25.13
CA GLU A 130 -11.88 9.57 -25.59
C GLU A 130 -10.81 10.67 -25.40
N LEU A 131 -10.16 10.69 -24.23
CA LEU A 131 -9.07 11.62 -23.94
C LEU A 131 -7.84 11.35 -24.82
N ALA A 132 -7.47 10.09 -25.04
CA ALA A 132 -6.38 9.72 -25.94
C ALA A 132 -6.64 10.17 -27.38
N LEU A 133 -7.89 10.05 -27.85
CA LEU A 133 -8.31 10.56 -29.16
C LEU A 133 -8.30 12.10 -29.20
N ALA A 134 -8.66 12.79 -28.12
CA ALA A 134 -8.56 14.24 -28.02
C ALA A 134 -7.09 14.71 -28.06
N LEU A 135 -6.21 14.03 -27.33
CA LEU A 135 -4.77 14.29 -27.33
C LEU A 135 -4.16 14.08 -28.71
N ARG A 136 -4.46 12.98 -29.40
CA ARG A 136 -4.01 12.77 -30.79
C ARG A 136 -4.46 13.88 -31.73
N ARG A 137 -5.69 14.38 -31.57
CA ARG A 137 -6.18 15.53 -32.36
C ARG A 137 -5.40 16.80 -32.08
N LEU A 138 -5.07 17.07 -30.81
CA LEU A 138 -4.24 18.22 -30.44
C LEU A 138 -2.79 18.06 -30.93
N ASP A 139 -2.21 16.87 -30.83
CA ASP A 139 -0.86 16.59 -31.36
C ASP A 139 -0.80 16.81 -32.86
N ASN A 140 -1.80 16.35 -33.61
CA ASN A 140 -1.89 16.60 -35.05
C ASN A 140 -2.02 18.09 -35.38
N LYS A 141 -2.82 18.85 -34.61
CA LYS A 141 -2.90 20.31 -34.77
C LYS A 141 -1.57 20.98 -34.47
N LEU A 142 -0.88 20.55 -33.42
CA LEU A 142 0.43 21.09 -33.05
C LEU A 142 1.45 20.80 -34.16
N ARG A 143 1.47 19.59 -34.71
CA ARG A 143 2.32 19.25 -35.87
C ARG A 143 2.02 20.14 -37.06
N PHE A 144 0.75 20.36 -37.38
CA PHE A 144 0.34 21.23 -38.49
C PHE A 144 0.80 22.68 -38.25
N VAL A 145 0.55 23.25 -37.08
CA VAL A 145 0.99 24.60 -36.71
C VAL A 145 2.52 24.71 -36.71
N THR A 146 3.21 23.66 -36.26
CA THR A 146 4.69 23.62 -36.27
C THR A 146 5.22 23.59 -37.70
N GLN A 147 4.59 22.80 -38.59
CA GLN A 147 4.93 22.73 -40.00
C GLN A 147 4.63 24.05 -40.72
N GLU A 148 3.47 24.66 -40.50
CA GLU A 148 3.09 25.97 -41.04
C GLU A 148 4.08 27.05 -40.59
N ASN A 149 4.49 27.06 -39.31
CA ASN A 149 5.53 27.97 -38.82
C ASN A 149 6.89 27.74 -39.50
N LEU A 150 7.26 26.48 -39.79
CA LEU A 150 8.47 26.16 -40.55
C LEU A 150 8.38 26.59 -42.01
N GLU A 151 7.20 26.46 -42.63
CA GLU A 151 6.94 26.89 -44.01
C GLU A 151 6.93 28.42 -44.12
N MET A 152 6.36 29.14 -43.15
CA MET A 152 6.46 30.61 -43.07
C MET A 152 7.90 31.08 -42.78
N ARG A 153 8.74 30.24 -42.17
CA ARG A 153 10.18 30.49 -41.99
C ARG A 153 11.04 30.11 -43.19
N ARG A 154 10.49 29.43 -44.21
CA ARG A 154 11.22 29.11 -45.44
C ARG A 154 11.05 30.25 -46.45
N PRO A 155 12.15 30.84 -46.97
CA PRO A 155 12.05 31.81 -48.05
C PRO A 155 11.42 31.16 -49.27
N SER A 156 10.37 31.78 -49.81
CA SER A 156 9.69 31.32 -51.02
C SER A 156 10.61 31.52 -52.23
N SER A 157 11.44 30.52 -52.56
CA SER A 157 12.06 30.32 -53.88
C SER A 157 13.15 29.24 -53.80
N LEU A 158 12.77 27.97 -53.89
CA LEU A 158 13.71 26.91 -54.30
C LEU A 158 13.00 25.82 -55.11
N ASN A 159 12.25 26.27 -56.12
CA ASN A 159 12.04 25.49 -57.32
C ASN A 159 12.66 26.31 -58.46
N ASP A 160 13.41 25.64 -59.32
CA ASP A 160 14.09 26.14 -60.52
C ASP A 160 15.43 26.85 -60.33
N LEU A 161 16.48 26.05 -60.12
CA LEU A 161 17.82 26.40 -60.59
C LEU A 161 18.45 25.19 -61.29
N ASP A 162 18.03 24.99 -62.54
CA ASP A 162 19.00 24.58 -63.55
C ASP A 162 19.37 25.83 -64.37
N ARG A 163 20.68 26.04 -64.49
CA ARG A 163 21.35 26.84 -65.52
C ARG A 163 21.31 28.39 -65.49
N SER A 164 22.51 28.89 -65.17
CA SER A 164 23.26 29.97 -65.85
C SER A 164 22.99 31.46 -65.57
N HIS A 165 24.06 32.10 -65.08
CA HIS A 165 24.56 33.44 -65.36
C HIS A 165 23.80 34.70 -64.85
N SER A 166 24.56 35.44 -64.04
CA SER A 166 24.73 36.90 -64.03
C SER A 166 23.95 37.77 -63.03
N THR A 167 24.78 38.60 -62.38
CA THR A 167 24.56 39.99 -61.96
C THR A 167 23.84 40.33 -60.65
N SER A 168 24.58 41.13 -59.88
CA SER A 168 24.15 42.17 -58.94
C SER A 168 24.08 41.82 -57.46
N TYR A 169 25.23 42.02 -56.81
CA TYR A 169 25.34 42.47 -55.42
C TYR A 169 24.31 43.58 -55.11
N HIS A 170 23.50 43.38 -54.05
CA HIS A 170 22.96 44.35 -53.08
C HIS A 170 21.55 43.92 -52.65
N GLY A 171 21.46 43.19 -51.54
CA GLY A 171 20.17 42.82 -50.94
C GLY A 171 20.23 41.79 -49.81
N TYR A 172 21.24 41.83 -48.94
CA TYR A 172 21.14 41.11 -47.66
C TYR A 172 20.32 41.99 -46.69
N SER A 173 19.13 41.47 -46.36
CA SER A 173 18.07 42.15 -45.62
C SER A 173 18.57 42.64 -44.25
N GLN A 174 18.14 43.82 -43.88
CA GLN A 174 18.31 44.42 -42.56
C GLN A 174 18.01 43.43 -41.40
N ASP A 175 17.09 42.48 -41.63
CA ASP A 175 16.70 41.45 -40.67
C ASP A 175 17.82 40.48 -40.28
N GLU A 176 18.76 40.18 -41.18
CA GLU A 176 19.91 39.31 -40.82
C GLU A 176 20.85 40.02 -39.84
N ARG A 177 21.05 41.33 -40.02
CA ARG A 177 21.84 42.15 -39.10
C ARG A 177 21.13 42.34 -37.76
N GLU A 178 19.80 42.50 -37.76
CA GLU A 178 19.01 42.56 -36.54
C GLU A 178 19.01 41.20 -35.81
N MET A 179 18.99 40.08 -36.54
CA MET A 179 19.06 38.74 -35.97
C MET A 179 20.45 38.41 -35.42
N GLU A 180 21.52 38.85 -36.08
CA GLU A 180 22.88 38.77 -35.53
C GLU A 180 23.04 39.63 -34.28
N PHE A 181 22.48 40.84 -34.27
CA PHE A 181 22.47 41.71 -33.09
C PHE A 181 21.72 41.06 -31.91
N LEU A 182 20.54 40.50 -32.15
CA LEU A 182 19.77 39.76 -31.15
C LEU A 182 20.51 38.52 -30.64
N ARG A 183 21.20 37.77 -31.51
CA ARG A 183 22.03 36.62 -31.09
C ARG A 183 23.19 37.04 -30.20
N LEU A 184 23.88 38.13 -30.54
CA LEU A 184 24.93 38.70 -29.68
C LEU A 184 24.36 39.15 -28.33
N GLN A 185 23.18 39.78 -28.32
CA GLN A 185 22.54 40.22 -27.09
C GLN A 185 22.13 39.04 -26.18
N VAL A 186 21.65 37.93 -26.76
CA VAL A 186 21.34 36.71 -26.01
C VAL A 186 22.62 36.08 -25.45
N LEU A 187 23.71 36.05 -26.22
CA LEU A 187 25.00 35.55 -25.73
C LEU A 187 25.54 36.39 -24.58
N GLU A 188 25.40 37.71 -24.65
CA GLU A 188 25.81 38.62 -23.58
C GLU A 188 24.94 38.44 -22.32
N GLN A 189 23.61 38.27 -22.48
CA GLN A 189 22.71 37.94 -21.37
C GLN A 189 23.05 36.58 -20.74
N GLN A 190 23.41 35.58 -21.54
CA GLN A 190 23.83 34.28 -21.05
C GLN A 190 25.11 34.38 -20.20
N HIS A 191 26.06 35.20 -20.64
CA HIS A 191 27.31 35.43 -19.91
C HIS A 191 27.08 36.17 -18.59
N ILE A 192 26.18 37.17 -18.56
CA ILE A 192 25.77 37.87 -17.34
C ILE A 192 25.08 36.90 -16.37
N ILE A 193 24.22 36.01 -16.86
CA ILE A 193 23.58 34.99 -16.03
C ILE A 193 24.63 34.06 -15.41
N GLU A 194 25.60 33.59 -16.19
CA GLU A 194 26.69 32.75 -15.67
C GLU A 194 27.55 33.46 -14.63
N ASP A 195 27.86 34.74 -14.84
CA ASP A 195 28.63 35.54 -13.88
C ASP A 195 27.83 35.80 -12.58
N LEU A 196 26.52 36.06 -12.69
CA LEU A 196 25.62 36.20 -11.54
C LEU A 196 25.46 34.87 -10.80
N SER A 197 25.37 33.74 -11.50
CA SER A 197 25.33 32.39 -10.90
C SER A 197 26.60 32.09 -10.12
N LYS A 198 27.79 32.38 -10.69
CA LYS A 198 29.08 32.24 -9.98
C LYS A 198 29.19 33.18 -8.78
N ALA A 199 28.68 34.41 -8.89
CA ALA A 199 28.63 35.35 -7.78
C ALA A 199 27.71 34.88 -6.65
N LEU A 200 26.55 34.30 -6.97
CA LEU A 200 25.61 33.71 -6.02
C LEU A 200 26.18 32.47 -5.33
N GLU A 201 26.89 31.60 -6.04
CA GLU A 201 27.62 30.47 -5.45
C GLU A 201 28.67 30.97 -4.47
N THR A 202 29.48 31.95 -4.87
CA THR A 202 30.52 32.56 -4.02
C THR A 202 29.91 33.26 -2.81
N ALA A 203 28.79 33.96 -2.98
CA ALA A 203 28.02 34.57 -1.88
C ALA A 203 27.42 33.52 -0.94
N GLY A 204 26.98 32.37 -1.46
CA GLY A 204 26.55 31.21 -0.69
C GLY A 204 27.69 30.63 0.16
N TYR A 205 28.89 30.51 -0.40
CA TYR A 205 30.08 30.12 0.35
C TYR A 205 30.44 31.13 1.44
N VAL A 206 30.41 32.43 1.15
CA VAL A 206 30.66 33.49 2.14
C VAL A 206 29.60 33.50 3.24
N LYS A 207 28.32 33.30 2.90
CA LYS A 207 27.22 33.16 3.86
C LYS A 207 27.45 31.96 4.79
N ASN A 208 27.81 30.80 4.24
CA ASN A 208 28.11 29.59 5.02
C ASN A 208 29.33 29.79 5.94
N VAL A 209 30.36 30.51 5.48
CA VAL A 209 31.53 30.86 6.30
C VAL A 209 31.15 31.83 7.42
N ILE A 210 30.32 32.84 7.14
CA ILE A 210 29.84 33.81 8.14
C ILE A 210 28.94 33.12 9.18
N GLU A 211 28.02 32.25 8.75
CA GLU A 211 27.17 31.47 9.67
C GLU A 211 27.99 30.54 10.55
N ARG A 212 29.02 29.89 9.97
CA ARG A 212 29.94 29.03 10.72
C ARG A 212 30.81 29.82 11.70
N ASP A 213 31.28 31.00 11.31
CA ASP A 213 32.03 31.89 12.22
C ASP A 213 31.13 32.50 13.30
N MET A 214 29.88 32.84 12.98
CA MET A 214 28.87 33.30 13.94
C MET A 214 28.55 32.21 14.97
N LEU A 215 28.36 30.96 14.53
CA LEU A 215 28.17 29.80 15.40
C LEU A 215 29.41 29.54 16.28
N LEU A 216 30.62 29.70 15.74
CA LEU A 216 31.85 29.59 16.52
C LEU A 216 32.01 30.73 17.54
N ARG A 217 31.56 31.94 17.22
CA ARG A 217 31.49 33.07 18.17
C ARG A 217 30.45 32.83 19.25
N TYR A 218 29.27 32.31 18.91
CA TYR A 218 28.23 31.94 19.86
C TYR A 218 28.71 30.84 20.82
N ARG A 219 29.37 29.80 20.29
CA ARG A 219 29.98 28.72 21.08
C ARG A 219 31.12 29.21 21.99
N ARG A 220 31.92 30.19 21.54
CA ARG A 220 32.92 30.87 22.37
C ARG A 220 32.25 31.72 23.46
N GLN A 221 31.15 32.41 23.16
CA GLN A 221 30.42 33.26 24.10
C GLN A 221 29.71 32.45 25.21
N ASP A 222 29.18 31.27 24.89
CA ASP A 222 28.64 30.33 25.88
C ASP A 222 29.71 29.75 26.80
N SER A 223 30.92 29.50 26.27
CA SER A 223 32.07 29.06 27.09
C SER A 223 32.57 30.15 28.04
N VAL A 224 32.41 31.43 27.67
CA VAL A 224 32.75 32.60 28.51
C VAL A 224 31.64 32.88 29.54
N ARG A 225 30.36 32.68 29.20
CA ARG A 225 29.23 32.78 30.14
C ARG A 225 29.29 31.73 31.24
N ARG A 226 29.66 30.48 30.92
CA ARG A 226 29.87 29.42 31.93
C ARG A 226 31.08 29.65 32.85
N LYS A 227 32.03 30.51 32.48
CA LYS A 227 33.20 30.87 33.32
C LYS A 227 33.00 32.09 34.21
N ARG A 228 31.88 32.83 34.09
CA ARG A 228 31.61 34.06 34.86
C ARG A 228 30.69 33.88 36.07
N THR A 229 30.21 32.68 36.37
CA THR A 229 29.30 32.40 37.49
C THR A 229 30.00 32.11 38.83
N PHE A 230 31.29 32.47 38.99
CA PHE A 230 32.02 32.33 40.25
C PHE A 230 32.72 33.65 40.62
N ARG A 231 31.95 34.63 41.12
CA ARG A 231 32.38 35.69 42.06
C ARG A 231 31.17 36.50 42.51
N ALA A 232 30.91 36.48 43.81
CA ALA A 232 29.85 37.24 44.47
C ALA A 232 30.21 38.74 44.62
N CYS A 233 29.21 39.63 44.49
CA CYS A 233 28.90 40.72 45.46
C CYS A 233 27.76 41.65 44.97
N ARG A 234 26.66 41.63 45.75
CA ARG A 234 25.92 42.75 46.39
C ARG A 234 25.41 44.00 45.62
N VAL A 235 24.07 44.12 45.68
CA VAL A 235 23.20 45.30 46.01
C VAL A 235 23.07 46.43 44.96
N ILE A 236 21.84 46.67 44.45
CA ILE A 236 20.90 47.77 44.83
C ILE A 236 19.56 47.51 44.11
N GLU A 237 18.47 47.84 44.81
CA GLU A 237 17.05 47.81 44.42
C GLU A 237 16.74 48.63 43.15
N THR A 238 15.94 48.06 42.24
CA THR A 238 14.84 48.77 41.56
C THR A 238 13.76 47.73 41.21
N PHE A 239 12.64 47.85 41.90
CA PHE A 239 11.39 47.14 41.68
C PHE A 239 10.69 47.76 40.45
N TYR A 240 10.35 46.98 39.43
CA TYR A 240 9.36 47.37 38.41
C TYR A 240 8.77 46.11 37.77
N GLY A 241 7.56 45.75 38.18
CA GLY A 241 6.68 44.81 37.51
C GLY A 241 5.69 45.60 36.65
N TYR A 242 5.41 45.09 35.45
CA TYR A 242 4.29 45.50 34.62
C TYR A 242 3.58 44.22 34.19
N ASP A 243 2.49 43.93 34.90
CA ASP A 243 1.31 43.25 34.41
C ASP A 243 0.14 44.07 34.93
N GLU A 244 -0.85 44.33 34.08
CA GLU A 244 -2.27 44.54 34.38
C GLU A 244 -2.97 45.22 33.20
N GLU A 245 -3.95 44.47 32.73
CA GLU A 245 -5.14 44.89 32.00
C GLU A 245 -5.76 46.17 32.58
N ALA A 246 -6.16 47.10 31.72
CA ALA A 246 -7.01 48.22 32.09
C ALA A 246 -8.18 48.32 31.10
N SER A 247 -9.16 47.43 31.30
CA SER A 247 -10.54 47.63 30.86
C SER A 247 -11.27 48.33 32.00
N VAL A 248 -11.35 49.66 31.93
CA VAL A 248 -12.01 50.50 32.92
C VAL A 248 -13.47 50.69 32.52
N ASP A 249 -14.37 50.12 33.32
CA ASP A 249 -15.70 50.67 33.54
C ASP A 249 -15.57 52.04 34.22
N SER A 250 -16.29 53.05 33.75
CA SER A 250 -16.46 54.30 34.50
C SER A 250 -17.90 54.80 34.38
N ASP A 251 -18.59 54.65 35.50
CA ASP A 251 -19.81 55.38 35.85
C ASP A 251 -19.62 56.90 35.68
N GLY A 252 -20.62 57.55 35.11
CA GLY A 252 -20.71 59.00 35.01
C GLY A 252 -22.08 59.49 35.49
N SER A 253 -22.24 59.58 36.82
CA SER A 253 -23.43 60.17 37.45
C SER A 253 -23.50 61.70 37.24
N SER A 254 -24.68 62.14 36.82
CA SER A 254 -25.40 63.40 37.08
C SER A 254 -24.64 64.57 37.73
N LEU A 255 -24.61 65.73 37.02
CA LEU A 255 -24.43 67.04 37.65
C LEU A 255 -25.67 67.93 37.43
N SER A 256 -26.11 68.51 38.54
CA SER A 256 -27.32 69.28 38.79
C SER A 256 -27.42 70.62 38.06
N PHE A 257 -28.57 70.91 37.44
CA PHE A 257 -28.97 72.25 37.02
C PHE A 257 -29.70 72.98 38.15
N HIS A 258 -29.09 74.02 38.72
CA HIS A 258 -29.83 75.14 39.33
C HIS A 258 -28.96 76.40 39.41
N THR A 259 -29.21 77.40 38.58
CA THR A 259 -30.15 78.48 38.91
C THR A 259 -30.32 79.50 37.78
N ASP A 260 -31.58 79.92 37.68
CA ASP A 260 -32.13 81.22 37.29
C ASP A 260 -31.99 81.81 35.88
N ARG A 261 -33.11 81.65 35.16
CA ARG A 261 -33.93 82.70 34.52
C ARG A 261 -33.23 83.89 33.86
N THR A 262 -33.43 83.97 32.54
CA THR A 262 -34.21 85.08 31.96
C THR A 262 -34.87 84.60 30.65
N PRO A 263 -36.18 84.78 30.47
CA PRO A 263 -36.88 84.39 29.25
C PRO A 263 -36.83 85.55 28.26
N ASP A 264 -36.00 85.43 27.24
CA ASP A 264 -36.17 86.09 25.93
C ASP A 264 -34.90 85.85 25.13
N THR A 265 -34.89 84.81 24.30
CA THR A 265 -34.00 84.82 23.14
C THR A 265 -34.70 84.14 21.98
N GLU A 266 -34.75 84.93 20.92
CA GLU A 266 -35.40 84.82 19.64
C GLU A 266 -35.26 83.45 18.95
N PRO A 267 -36.17 83.10 18.01
CA PRO A 267 -36.21 81.80 17.32
C PRO A 267 -34.96 81.46 16.45
N GLU A 268 -33.94 82.31 16.41
CA GLU A 268 -32.75 82.12 15.56
C GLU A 268 -31.68 81.17 16.14
N GLU A 269 -31.54 81.01 17.47
CA GLU A 269 -30.48 80.13 18.05
C GLU A 269 -30.81 78.62 18.00
N VAL A 270 -32.09 78.25 17.97
CA VAL A 270 -32.52 76.84 17.82
C VAL A 270 -32.20 76.32 16.41
N CYS A 271 -32.32 77.20 15.40
CA CYS A 271 -32.04 76.86 14.01
C CYS A 271 -30.54 76.57 13.78
N VAL A 272 -29.64 77.34 14.40
CA VAL A 272 -28.17 77.14 14.29
C VAL A 272 -27.72 75.84 14.99
N ARG A 273 -28.38 75.46 16.09
CA ARG A 273 -28.11 74.19 16.80
C ARG A 273 -28.59 72.99 15.98
N GLU A 274 -29.77 73.06 15.38
CA GLU A 274 -30.30 72.02 14.48
C GLU A 274 -29.40 71.85 13.24
N GLU A 275 -28.88 72.94 12.68
CA GLU A 275 -27.97 72.91 11.54
C GLU A 275 -26.63 72.23 11.87
N ALA A 276 -26.07 72.49 13.07
CA ALA A 276 -24.85 71.83 13.53
C ALA A 276 -25.06 70.32 13.78
N GLU A 277 -26.23 69.94 14.32
CA GLU A 277 -26.60 68.55 14.54
C GLU A 277 -26.79 67.78 13.22
N LEU A 278 -27.38 68.43 12.21
CA LEU A 278 -27.51 67.90 10.86
C LEU A 278 -26.15 67.68 10.19
N ARG A 279 -25.22 68.62 10.33
CA ARG A 279 -23.84 68.48 9.82
C ARG A 279 -23.08 67.35 10.51
N TYR A 280 -23.25 67.20 11.82
CA TYR A 280 -22.64 66.09 12.56
C TYR A 280 -23.22 64.73 12.12
N ARG A 281 -24.54 64.63 11.91
CA ARG A 281 -25.18 63.43 11.34
C ARG A 281 -24.69 63.13 9.92
N GLN A 282 -24.53 64.13 9.07
CA GLN A 282 -23.96 63.95 7.72
C GLN A 282 -22.51 63.48 7.77
N LEU A 283 -21.66 64.11 8.58
CA LEU A 283 -20.26 63.73 8.73
C LEU A 283 -20.09 62.31 9.27
N THR A 284 -20.90 61.94 10.28
CA THR A 284 -20.89 60.57 10.82
C THR A 284 -21.37 59.54 9.79
N GLN A 285 -22.38 59.88 8.99
CA GLN A 285 -22.86 59.01 7.91
C GLN A 285 -21.81 58.84 6.79
N GLU A 286 -21.09 59.90 6.43
CA GLU A 286 -19.98 59.86 5.48
C GLU A 286 -18.81 59.01 6.00
N LEU A 287 -18.42 59.19 7.26
CA LEU A 287 -17.38 58.38 7.93
C LEU A 287 -17.77 56.90 7.98
N LEU A 288 -19.02 56.57 8.30
CA LEU A 288 -19.51 55.19 8.31
C LEU A 288 -19.49 54.58 6.90
N ALA A 289 -19.85 55.35 5.88
CA ALA A 289 -19.77 54.91 4.49
C ALA A 289 -18.31 54.68 4.05
N GLU A 290 -17.38 55.53 4.49
CA GLU A 290 -15.95 55.39 4.20
C GLU A 290 -15.36 54.15 4.89
N ILE A 291 -15.69 53.92 6.17
CA ILE A 291 -15.30 52.73 6.92
C ILE A 291 -15.82 51.46 6.22
N SER A 292 -17.08 51.46 5.77
CA SER A 292 -17.65 50.33 5.02
C SER A 292 -16.93 50.06 3.70
N ARG A 293 -16.51 51.11 2.98
CA ARG A 293 -15.69 50.95 1.76
C ARG A 293 -14.32 50.35 2.06
N TYR A 294 -13.64 50.81 3.12
CA TYR A 294 -12.36 50.25 3.53
C TYR A 294 -12.48 48.79 3.98
N GLN A 295 -13.52 48.44 4.73
CA GLN A 295 -13.79 47.05 5.12
C GLN A 295 -14.00 46.14 3.90
N THR A 296 -14.77 46.59 2.92
CA THR A 296 -14.98 45.85 1.66
C THR A 296 -13.66 45.67 0.91
N ARG A 297 -12.85 46.74 0.84
CA ARG A 297 -11.54 46.70 0.17
C ARG A 297 -10.55 45.73 0.84
N VAL A 298 -10.56 45.67 2.17
CA VAL A 298 -9.73 44.73 2.95
C VAL A 298 -10.17 43.29 2.68
N ALA A 299 -11.47 43.00 2.71
CA ALA A 299 -12.00 41.66 2.42
C ALA A 299 -11.65 41.17 1.00
N ASP A 300 -11.74 42.05 0.00
CA ASP A 300 -11.35 41.73 -1.37
C ASP A 300 -9.85 41.41 -1.49
N LEU A 301 -8.99 42.19 -0.82
CA LEU A 301 -7.54 41.96 -0.81
C LEU A 301 -7.15 40.66 -0.09
N GLU A 302 -7.81 40.34 1.03
CA GLU A 302 -7.60 39.08 1.74
C GLU A 302 -8.01 37.86 0.90
N SER A 303 -9.12 37.99 0.15
CA SER A 303 -9.58 36.96 -0.78
C SER A 303 -8.58 36.75 -1.93
N ALA A 304 -8.07 37.84 -2.52
CA ALA A 304 -7.05 37.79 -3.58
C ALA A 304 -5.74 37.16 -3.09
N LEU A 305 -5.29 37.48 -1.86
CA LEU A 305 -4.07 36.91 -1.28
C LEU A 305 -4.21 35.41 -1.02
N LYS A 306 -5.39 34.95 -0.55
CA LYS A 306 -5.69 33.52 -0.38
C LYS A 306 -5.68 32.77 -1.71
N GLN A 307 -6.23 33.37 -2.78
CA GLN A 307 -6.21 32.78 -4.12
C GLN A 307 -4.78 32.67 -4.67
N GLN A 308 -3.95 33.70 -4.48
CA GLN A 308 -2.56 33.67 -4.91
C GLN A 308 -1.74 32.58 -4.20
N GLY A 309 -2.01 32.31 -2.91
CA GLY A 309 -1.38 31.22 -2.17
C GLY A 309 -1.79 29.81 -2.63
N LEU A 310 -2.97 29.65 -3.25
CA LEU A 310 -3.40 28.38 -3.87
C LEU A 310 -2.67 28.13 -5.19
N ASP A 311 -2.37 29.18 -5.95
CA ASP A 311 -1.68 29.10 -7.24
C ASP A 311 -0.22 28.64 -7.06
N VAL A 312 0.45 29.09 -5.99
CA VAL A 312 1.81 28.64 -5.64
C VAL A 312 1.85 27.14 -5.31
N LYS A 313 0.89 26.64 -4.52
CA LYS A 313 0.80 25.21 -4.19
C LYS A 313 0.58 24.34 -5.44
N TRP A 314 -0.26 24.81 -6.35
CA TRP A 314 -0.50 24.10 -7.61
C TRP A 314 0.76 24.04 -8.48
N VAL A 315 1.55 25.13 -8.54
CA VAL A 315 2.83 25.14 -9.24
C VAL A 315 3.83 24.18 -8.61
N GLU A 316 3.93 24.14 -7.28
CA GLU A 316 4.80 23.21 -6.55
C GLU A 316 4.40 21.74 -6.80
N GLU A 317 3.12 21.41 -6.69
CA GLU A 317 2.61 20.06 -6.99
C GLU A 317 2.86 19.66 -8.45
N LYS A 318 2.63 20.58 -9.40
CA LYS A 318 2.93 20.37 -10.82
C LYS A 318 4.42 20.11 -11.04
N GLN A 319 5.30 20.85 -10.37
CA GLN A 319 6.75 20.67 -10.50
C GLN A 319 7.20 19.30 -9.96
N LEU A 320 6.66 18.87 -8.82
CA LEU A 320 6.91 17.54 -8.26
C LEU A 320 6.40 16.42 -9.18
N LEU A 321 5.22 16.60 -9.78
CA LEU A 321 4.69 15.65 -10.78
C LEU A 321 5.57 15.56 -12.02
N TYR A 322 6.16 16.69 -12.46
CA TYR A 322 7.11 16.69 -13.57
C TYR A 322 8.39 15.93 -13.24
N GLN A 323 8.97 16.17 -12.06
CA GLN A 323 10.15 15.43 -11.59
C GLN A 323 9.86 13.93 -11.50
N ARG A 324 8.73 13.56 -10.90
CA ARG A 324 8.33 12.15 -10.79
C ARG A 324 8.09 11.50 -12.15
N ASN A 325 7.51 12.22 -13.10
CA ASN A 325 7.36 11.72 -14.47
C ASN A 325 8.70 11.53 -15.18
N GLN A 326 9.68 12.41 -14.97
CA GLN A 326 11.02 12.23 -15.53
C GLN A 326 11.70 10.96 -15.01
N GLU A 327 11.64 10.71 -13.70
CA GLU A 327 12.16 9.47 -13.10
C GLU A 327 11.47 8.22 -13.69
N LEU A 328 10.16 8.28 -13.90
CA LEU A 328 9.41 7.18 -14.50
C LEU A 328 9.81 6.95 -15.96
N VAL A 329 10.02 8.00 -16.74
CA VAL A 329 10.49 7.90 -18.13
C VAL A 329 11.88 7.28 -18.20
N GLU A 330 12.80 7.69 -17.33
CA GLU A 330 14.13 7.09 -17.25
C GLU A 330 14.08 5.61 -16.87
N LYS A 331 13.22 5.25 -15.91
CA LYS A 331 13.02 3.86 -15.50
C LYS A 331 12.39 3.00 -16.60
N VAL A 332 11.44 3.54 -17.36
CA VAL A 332 10.88 2.86 -18.54
C VAL A 332 11.98 2.62 -19.57
N ARG A 333 12.80 3.62 -19.88
CA ARG A 333 13.91 3.48 -20.81
C ARG A 333 14.93 2.43 -20.35
N GLN A 334 15.21 2.34 -19.05
CA GLN A 334 16.06 1.28 -18.50
C GLN A 334 15.43 -0.10 -18.71
N MET A 335 14.14 -0.25 -18.37
CA MET A 335 13.41 -1.51 -18.54
C MET A 335 13.34 -1.95 -20.01
N GLU A 336 13.18 -1.02 -20.95
CA GLU A 336 13.22 -1.31 -22.39
C GLU A 336 14.59 -1.85 -22.83
N GLY A 337 15.68 -1.32 -22.26
CA GLY A 337 17.03 -1.84 -22.52
C GLY A 337 17.24 -3.24 -21.94
N GLU A 338 16.72 -3.50 -20.74
CA GLU A 338 16.74 -4.83 -20.12
C GLU A 338 15.87 -5.83 -20.89
N GLU A 339 14.71 -5.41 -21.38
CA GLU A 339 13.85 -6.23 -22.24
C GLU A 339 14.57 -6.63 -23.52
N LEU A 340 15.24 -5.67 -24.19
CA LEU A 340 16.00 -5.95 -25.41
C LEU A 340 17.10 -7.00 -25.15
N ARG A 341 17.86 -6.84 -24.06
CA ARG A 341 18.90 -7.80 -23.67
C ARG A 341 18.32 -9.18 -23.41
N LEU A 342 17.19 -9.27 -22.70
CA LEU A 342 16.53 -10.55 -22.42
C LEU A 342 15.96 -11.19 -23.70
N GLN A 343 15.52 -10.40 -24.68
CA GLN A 343 15.09 -10.92 -25.97
C GLN A 343 16.26 -11.55 -26.73
N ASP A 344 17.44 -10.93 -26.70
CA ASP A 344 18.67 -11.48 -27.28
C ASP A 344 19.06 -12.79 -26.57
N ASP A 345 19.08 -12.81 -25.23
CA ASP A 345 19.37 -14.03 -24.44
C ASP A 345 18.40 -15.19 -24.74
N ILE A 346 17.10 -14.88 -24.93
CA ILE A 346 16.09 -15.88 -25.31
C ILE A 346 16.35 -16.42 -26.71
N GLN A 347 16.77 -15.57 -27.66
CA GLN A 347 17.08 -16.01 -29.01
C GLN A 347 18.32 -16.92 -29.02
N ASP A 348 19.37 -16.55 -28.29
CA ASP A 348 20.56 -17.40 -28.12
C ASP A 348 20.20 -18.77 -27.53
N ALA A 349 19.32 -18.81 -26.53
CA ALA A 349 18.84 -20.07 -25.94
C ALA A 349 18.02 -20.92 -26.94
N ARG A 350 17.24 -20.29 -27.83
CA ARG A 350 16.51 -21.00 -28.89
C ARG A 350 17.47 -21.60 -29.90
N ASP A 351 18.45 -20.83 -30.36
CA ASP A 351 19.45 -21.28 -31.33
C ASP A 351 20.28 -22.44 -30.74
N GLN A 352 20.62 -22.38 -29.45
CA GLN A 352 21.25 -23.50 -28.73
C GLN A 352 20.36 -24.74 -28.66
N ASN A 353 19.06 -24.57 -28.37
CA ASN A 353 18.12 -25.70 -28.34
C ASN A 353 17.98 -26.35 -29.72
N GLU A 354 17.87 -25.57 -30.79
CA GLU A 354 17.85 -26.11 -32.16
C GLU A 354 19.11 -26.93 -32.43
N LEU A 355 20.29 -26.44 -32.04
CA LEU A 355 21.54 -27.18 -32.17
C LEU A 355 21.55 -28.50 -31.38
N LEU A 356 21.01 -28.49 -30.16
CA LEU A 356 20.87 -29.69 -29.34
C LEU A 356 19.90 -30.70 -29.96
N GLU A 357 18.80 -30.26 -30.55
CA GLU A 357 17.87 -31.12 -31.29
C GLU A 357 18.58 -31.81 -32.46
N PHE A 358 19.38 -31.08 -33.24
CA PHE A 358 20.20 -31.69 -34.31
C PHE A 358 21.20 -32.71 -33.76
N ARG A 359 21.83 -32.41 -32.62
CA ARG A 359 22.78 -33.32 -31.98
C ARG A 359 22.10 -34.59 -31.46
N ILE A 360 20.89 -34.48 -30.90
CA ILE A 360 20.08 -35.62 -30.46
C ILE A 360 19.75 -36.50 -31.67
N LEU A 361 19.25 -35.93 -32.76
CA LEU A 361 18.94 -36.69 -33.99
C LEU A 361 20.18 -37.40 -34.55
N GLU A 362 21.35 -36.76 -34.50
CA GLU A 362 22.62 -37.36 -34.92
C GLU A 362 23.03 -38.54 -34.02
N LEU A 363 22.77 -38.44 -32.71
CA LEU A 363 23.03 -39.52 -31.74
C LEU A 363 22.05 -40.68 -31.90
N GLU A 364 20.76 -40.40 -32.13
CA GLU A 364 19.73 -41.41 -32.40
C GLU A 364 20.02 -42.20 -33.69
N GLU A 365 20.47 -41.53 -34.76
CA GLU A 365 20.86 -42.20 -36.01
C GLU A 365 22.13 -43.05 -35.84
N ARG A 366 23.06 -42.63 -34.98
CA ARG A 366 24.22 -43.45 -34.59
C ARG A 366 23.80 -44.67 -33.78
N GLU A 367 22.86 -44.52 -32.86
CA GLU A 367 22.32 -45.62 -32.06
C GLU A 367 21.61 -46.66 -32.94
N ARG A 368 20.80 -46.23 -33.92
CA ARG A 368 20.18 -47.15 -34.91
C ARG A 368 21.20 -47.95 -35.72
N ARG A 369 22.39 -47.39 -35.96
CA ARG A 369 23.47 -48.02 -36.73
C ARG A 369 24.44 -48.83 -35.88
N SER A 370 24.37 -48.72 -34.55
CA SER A 370 25.15 -49.52 -33.61
C SER A 370 24.60 -50.95 -33.55
N PRO A 371 25.45 -51.98 -33.33
CA PRO A 371 24.97 -53.31 -32.97
C PRO A 371 24.06 -53.17 -31.74
N ALA A 372 22.85 -53.72 -31.83
CA ALA A 372 21.79 -53.50 -30.85
C ALA A 372 22.24 -53.90 -29.42
N ILE A 373 22.29 -52.92 -28.52
CA ILE A 373 22.13 -53.19 -27.09
C ILE A 373 20.64 -53.51 -26.92
N ASN A 374 20.30 -54.80 -26.84
CA ASN A 374 18.93 -55.27 -26.72
C ASN A 374 18.37 -54.95 -25.33
N PHE A 375 17.92 -53.71 -25.10
CA PHE A 375 17.10 -53.42 -23.94
C PHE A 375 15.72 -54.07 -24.11
N PRO A 376 15.19 -54.74 -23.08
CA PRO A 376 13.80 -55.20 -23.08
C PRO A 376 12.88 -54.01 -23.35
N GLN A 377 11.93 -54.13 -24.28
CA GLN A 377 10.89 -53.11 -24.46
C GLN A 377 9.94 -53.17 -23.27
N LEU A 378 10.10 -52.21 -22.35
CA LEU A 378 9.25 -52.05 -21.18
C LEU A 378 8.20 -50.97 -21.44
N HIS A 379 7.00 -51.15 -20.88
CA HIS A 379 5.95 -50.14 -20.93
C HIS A 379 6.27 -49.02 -19.93
N PHE A 380 6.13 -47.75 -20.34
CA PHE A 380 6.36 -46.56 -19.50
C PHE A 380 5.02 -45.97 -19.01
N PRO A 381 4.63 -46.19 -17.74
CA PRO A 381 3.49 -45.52 -17.13
C PRO A 381 3.78 -44.03 -16.89
N GLU A 382 2.73 -43.23 -16.86
CA GLU A 382 2.82 -41.79 -16.61
C GLU A 382 3.30 -41.52 -15.17
N GLY A 383 4.36 -40.71 -15.03
CA GLY A 383 4.93 -40.33 -13.72
C GLY A 383 6.22 -41.05 -13.31
N LEU A 384 6.67 -42.06 -14.06
CA LEU A 384 7.98 -42.69 -13.88
C LEU A 384 8.88 -42.42 -15.09
N SER A 385 10.13 -42.05 -14.84
CA SER A 385 11.10 -41.85 -15.91
C SER A 385 11.49 -43.20 -16.53
N PRO A 386 11.80 -43.26 -17.84
CA PRO A 386 12.29 -44.47 -18.48
C PRO A 386 13.47 -45.12 -17.74
N LEU A 387 14.36 -44.30 -17.19
CA LEU A 387 15.49 -44.74 -16.38
C LEU A 387 15.04 -45.45 -15.10
N GLN A 388 14.04 -44.91 -14.38
CA GLN A 388 13.49 -45.56 -13.18
C GLN A 388 12.92 -46.94 -13.50
N ILE A 389 12.25 -47.11 -14.65
CA ILE A 389 11.66 -48.40 -15.02
C ILE A 389 12.72 -49.43 -15.37
N TYR A 390 13.78 -49.04 -16.06
CA TYR A 390 14.91 -49.94 -16.31
C TYR A 390 15.65 -50.28 -15.01
N CYS A 391 15.87 -49.32 -14.13
CA CYS A 391 16.47 -49.57 -12.82
C CYS A 391 15.60 -50.52 -11.97
N GLU A 392 14.28 -50.32 -11.91
CA GLU A 392 13.35 -51.21 -11.22
C GLU A 392 13.31 -52.62 -11.83
N ALA A 393 13.34 -52.73 -13.16
CA ALA A 393 13.40 -54.01 -13.86
C ALA A 393 14.69 -54.78 -13.59
N GLU A 394 15.79 -54.08 -13.33
CA GLU A 394 17.06 -54.67 -12.87
C GLU A 394 17.16 -54.82 -11.34
N GLY A 395 16.12 -54.45 -10.60
CA GLY A 395 16.07 -54.56 -9.13
C GLY A 395 16.90 -53.51 -8.39
N VAL A 396 17.23 -52.40 -9.04
CA VAL A 396 18.01 -51.28 -8.48
C VAL A 396 17.06 -50.27 -7.85
N THR A 397 16.93 -50.29 -6.53
CA THR A 397 16.02 -49.41 -5.77
C THR A 397 16.71 -48.28 -5.01
N ASP A 398 18.00 -48.45 -4.66
CA ASP A 398 18.77 -47.47 -3.88
C ASP A 398 20.08 -47.12 -4.59
N ILE A 399 20.02 -46.13 -5.48
CA ILE A 399 21.17 -45.64 -6.23
C ILE A 399 22.00 -44.73 -5.33
N VAL A 400 23.05 -45.29 -4.72
CA VAL A 400 24.03 -44.51 -3.95
C VAL A 400 25.16 -44.08 -4.88
N ILE A 401 25.16 -42.80 -5.30
CA ILE A 401 26.12 -42.25 -6.25
C ILE A 401 27.57 -42.50 -5.81
N SER A 402 27.87 -42.32 -4.52
CA SER A 402 29.21 -42.53 -3.96
C SER A 402 29.66 -44.00 -4.04
N GLU A 403 28.74 -44.96 -3.94
CA GLU A 403 29.05 -46.38 -4.12
C GLU A 403 29.29 -46.73 -5.58
N LEU A 404 28.51 -46.14 -6.51
CA LEU A 404 28.69 -46.33 -7.95
C LEU A 404 29.97 -45.69 -8.46
N MET A 405 30.31 -44.49 -7.99
CA MET A 405 31.59 -43.83 -8.27
C MET A 405 32.76 -44.72 -7.82
N LYS A 406 32.69 -45.29 -6.61
CA LYS A 406 33.70 -46.23 -6.11
C LYS A 406 33.82 -47.49 -6.97
N LYS A 407 32.69 -48.04 -7.45
CA LYS A 407 32.69 -49.21 -8.35
C LYS A 407 33.31 -48.87 -9.70
N LEU A 408 33.03 -47.68 -10.25
CA LEU A 408 33.63 -47.20 -11.50
C LEU A 408 35.13 -46.95 -11.37
N ASP A 409 35.59 -46.38 -10.25
CA ASP A 409 37.02 -46.17 -10.00
C ASP A 409 37.77 -47.53 -9.94
N ILE A 410 37.21 -48.53 -9.24
CA ILE A 410 37.77 -49.90 -9.21
C ILE A 410 37.82 -50.51 -10.61
N LEU A 411 36.78 -50.31 -11.43
CA LEU A 411 36.71 -50.78 -12.81
C LEU A 411 37.74 -50.10 -13.71
N GLY A 412 37.93 -48.79 -13.57
CA GLY A 412 38.92 -48.01 -14.30
C GLY A 412 40.36 -48.42 -13.97
N ASP A 413 40.64 -48.77 -12.72
CA ASP A 413 41.99 -49.09 -12.25
C ASP A 413 42.41 -50.56 -12.50
N ASN A 414 41.46 -51.51 -12.54
CA ASN A 414 41.77 -52.94 -12.46
C ASN A 414 41.30 -53.79 -13.65
N ALA A 415 40.52 -53.26 -14.59
CA ALA A 415 39.98 -54.04 -15.71
C ALA A 415 40.71 -53.75 -17.03
N THR A 416 40.99 -54.80 -17.80
CA THR A 416 41.41 -54.68 -19.21
C THR A 416 40.19 -54.35 -20.08
N LEU A 417 39.80 -53.07 -20.07
CA LEU A 417 38.68 -52.54 -20.83
C LEU A 417 39.10 -52.19 -22.27
N SER A 418 38.24 -52.48 -23.23
CA SER A 418 38.36 -51.97 -24.60
C SER A 418 38.22 -50.44 -24.64
N ASN A 419 38.66 -49.80 -25.73
CA ASN A 419 38.57 -48.34 -25.87
C ASN A 419 37.12 -47.83 -25.77
N GLU A 420 36.15 -48.59 -26.28
CA GLU A 420 34.73 -48.23 -26.19
C GLU A 420 34.21 -48.31 -24.75
N GLU A 421 34.59 -49.36 -24.02
CA GLU A 421 34.22 -49.52 -22.60
C GLU A 421 34.87 -48.45 -21.71
N GLN A 422 36.11 -48.06 -22.00
CA GLN A 422 36.78 -46.96 -21.29
C GLN A 422 36.03 -45.64 -21.48
N VAL A 423 35.56 -45.34 -22.70
CA VAL A 423 34.76 -44.14 -22.99
C VAL A 423 33.45 -44.17 -22.21
N VAL A 424 32.78 -45.33 -22.13
CA VAL A 424 31.54 -45.49 -21.36
C VAL A 424 31.77 -45.27 -19.85
N VAL A 425 32.84 -45.83 -19.28
CA VAL A 425 33.21 -45.63 -17.86
C VAL A 425 33.47 -44.15 -17.56
N ILE A 426 34.18 -43.44 -18.43
CA ILE A 426 34.46 -42.00 -18.28
C ILE A 426 33.16 -41.17 -18.35
N HIS A 427 32.27 -41.50 -19.29
CA HIS A 427 30.97 -40.82 -19.41
C HIS A 427 30.10 -41.06 -18.17
N ALA A 428 30.00 -42.31 -17.71
CA ALA A 428 29.26 -42.66 -16.50
C ALA A 428 29.76 -41.89 -15.27
N ARG A 429 31.09 -41.79 -15.11
CA ARG A 429 31.72 -41.04 -14.03
C ARG A 429 31.39 -39.54 -14.10
N THR A 430 31.40 -38.97 -15.30
CA THR A 430 31.05 -37.55 -15.52
C THR A 430 29.60 -37.28 -15.17
N VAL A 431 28.68 -38.14 -15.63
CA VAL A 431 27.24 -38.03 -15.33
C VAL A 431 26.98 -38.13 -13.84
N LEU A 432 27.58 -39.10 -13.15
CA LEU A 432 27.43 -39.25 -11.70
C LEU A 432 27.99 -38.06 -10.92
N THR A 433 29.12 -37.48 -11.36
CA THR A 433 29.68 -36.27 -10.75
C THR A 433 28.75 -35.06 -10.90
N LEU A 434 28.11 -34.90 -12.06
CA LEU A 434 27.14 -33.83 -12.28
C LEU A 434 25.87 -34.05 -11.46
N ALA A 435 25.41 -35.29 -11.37
CA ALA A 435 24.25 -35.67 -10.55
C ALA A 435 24.50 -35.41 -9.04
N GLU A 436 25.70 -35.70 -8.55
CA GLU A 436 26.10 -35.42 -7.16
C GLU A 436 26.04 -33.91 -6.85
N LYS A 437 26.61 -33.08 -7.73
CA LYS A 437 26.55 -31.61 -7.59
C LYS A 437 25.11 -31.09 -7.62
N TRP A 438 24.27 -31.65 -8.50
CA TRP A 438 22.86 -31.29 -8.58
C TRP A 438 22.10 -31.66 -7.30
N LEU A 439 22.32 -32.85 -6.75
CA LEU A 439 21.72 -33.29 -5.48
C LEU A 439 22.17 -32.41 -4.32
N GLU A 440 23.45 -32.07 -4.25
CA GLU A 440 23.98 -31.16 -3.23
C GLU A 440 23.31 -29.78 -3.30
N SER A 441 23.18 -29.22 -4.51
CA SER A 441 22.44 -27.96 -4.73
C SER A 441 20.98 -28.08 -4.27
N ILE A 442 20.31 -29.19 -4.56
CA ILE A 442 18.93 -29.43 -4.11
C ILE A 442 18.87 -29.46 -2.58
N GLU A 443 19.78 -30.14 -1.90
CA GLU A 443 19.76 -30.23 -0.43
C GLU A 443 20.03 -28.86 0.24
N VAL A 444 20.92 -28.04 -0.33
CA VAL A 444 21.13 -26.65 0.10
C VAL A 444 19.87 -25.81 -0.06
N THR A 445 19.21 -25.88 -1.23
CA THR A 445 17.97 -25.12 -1.47
C THR A 445 16.82 -25.58 -0.59
N LYS A 446 16.70 -26.89 -0.35
CA LYS A 446 15.73 -27.48 0.57
C LYS A 446 15.95 -27.00 2.00
N SER A 447 17.21 -26.98 2.48
CA SER A 447 17.56 -26.46 3.81
C SER A 447 17.21 -24.97 3.93
N ALA A 448 17.50 -24.17 2.90
CA ALA A 448 17.15 -22.75 2.87
C ALA A 448 15.62 -22.52 2.87
N LEU A 449 14.85 -23.35 2.15
CA LEU A 449 13.39 -23.30 2.16
C LEU A 449 12.83 -23.69 3.53
N GLN A 450 13.39 -24.72 4.17
CA GLN A 450 13.00 -25.13 5.52
C GLN A 450 13.26 -24.00 6.53
N GLN A 451 14.41 -23.31 6.44
CA GLN A 451 14.67 -22.15 7.30
C GLN A 451 13.65 -21.03 7.08
N LYS A 452 13.33 -20.69 5.82
CA LYS A 452 12.30 -19.69 5.50
C LYS A 452 10.92 -20.07 6.04
N MET A 453 10.55 -21.35 6.02
CA MET A 453 9.30 -21.80 6.61
C MET A 453 9.26 -21.53 8.12
N LEU A 454 10.36 -21.82 8.84
CA LEU A 454 10.46 -21.55 10.27
C LEU A 454 10.39 -20.05 10.57
N ASP A 455 11.06 -19.23 9.76
CA ASP A 455 11.03 -17.77 9.91
C ASP A 455 9.60 -17.23 9.73
N ILE A 456 8.88 -17.69 8.70
CA ILE A 456 7.48 -17.32 8.45
C ILE A 456 6.56 -17.77 9.61
N GLU A 457 6.77 -18.97 10.16
CA GLU A 457 6.02 -19.43 11.35
C GLU A 457 6.26 -18.51 12.54
N SER A 458 7.52 -18.08 12.76
CA SER A 458 7.85 -17.15 13.85
C SER A 458 7.23 -15.76 13.67
N GLU A 459 7.22 -15.23 12.44
CA GLU A 459 6.58 -13.95 12.11
C GLU A 459 5.07 -14.04 12.29
N LYS A 460 4.44 -15.13 11.85
CA LYS A 460 3.01 -15.38 12.05
C LYS A 460 2.64 -15.40 13.53
N ASP A 461 3.46 -15.99 14.38
CA ASP A 461 3.22 -16.00 15.83
C ASP A 461 3.35 -14.60 16.43
N LEU A 462 4.28 -13.77 15.93
CA LEU A 462 4.41 -12.37 16.33
C LEU A 462 3.18 -11.54 15.90
N PHE A 463 2.74 -11.69 14.66
CA PHE A 463 1.53 -11.03 14.17
C PHE A 463 0.28 -11.46 14.94
N SER A 464 0.18 -12.75 15.30
CA SER A 464 -0.91 -13.26 16.13
C SER A 464 -0.94 -12.59 17.50
N LYS A 465 0.23 -12.40 18.13
CA LYS A 465 0.33 -11.67 19.43
C LYS A 465 -0.04 -10.21 19.29
N GLN A 466 0.47 -9.52 18.26
CA GLN A 466 0.15 -8.12 18.00
C GLN A 466 -1.35 -7.91 17.77
N LYS A 467 -1.98 -8.81 17.01
CA LYS A 467 -3.43 -8.82 16.82
C LYS A 467 -4.15 -8.96 18.17
N GLY A 468 -3.73 -9.89 19.03
CA GLY A 468 -4.31 -10.07 20.36
C GLY A 468 -4.28 -8.79 21.20
N TYR A 469 -3.14 -8.08 21.23
CA TYR A 469 -3.05 -6.80 21.95
C TYR A 469 -3.98 -5.71 21.38
N LEU A 470 -4.16 -5.68 20.06
CA LEU A 470 -5.08 -4.72 19.43
C LEU A 470 -6.55 -5.06 19.75
N ASP A 471 -6.90 -6.34 19.78
CA ASP A 471 -8.23 -6.80 20.15
C ASP A 471 -8.53 -6.44 21.63
N GLU A 472 -7.59 -6.67 22.54
CA GLU A 472 -7.70 -6.28 23.96
C GLU A 472 -7.87 -4.75 24.14
N GLU A 473 -7.09 -3.95 23.40
CA GLU A 473 -7.20 -2.49 23.44
C GLU A 473 -8.54 -1.99 22.87
N LEU A 474 -9.05 -2.63 21.82
CA LEU A 474 -10.37 -2.32 21.26
C LEU A 474 -11.48 -2.62 22.26
N ASP A 475 -11.41 -3.76 22.94
CA ASP A 475 -12.36 -4.13 23.99
C ASP A 475 -12.32 -3.13 25.15
N TYR A 476 -11.13 -2.70 25.56
CA TYR A 476 -10.98 -1.67 26.60
C TYR A 476 -11.62 -0.34 26.18
N ARG A 477 -11.37 0.13 24.96
CA ARG A 477 -11.98 1.37 24.44
C ARG A 477 -13.49 1.27 24.33
N LYS A 478 -14.00 0.12 23.89
CA LYS A 478 -15.46 -0.13 23.84
C LYS A 478 -16.06 -0.08 25.24
N GLN A 479 -15.44 -0.74 26.22
CA GLN A 479 -15.91 -0.71 27.60
C GLN A 479 -15.89 0.72 28.18
N SER A 480 -14.84 1.49 27.91
CA SER A 480 -14.74 2.90 28.34
C SER A 480 -15.85 3.76 27.71
N MET A 481 -16.11 3.57 26.42
CA MET A 481 -17.20 4.24 25.72
C MET A 481 -18.58 3.85 26.27
N ASP A 482 -18.83 2.57 26.54
CA ASP A 482 -20.08 2.07 27.12
C ASP A 482 -20.30 2.65 28.54
N GLN A 483 -19.24 2.75 29.35
CA GLN A 483 -19.28 3.43 30.65
C GLN A 483 -19.61 4.91 30.52
N ALA A 484 -19.02 5.61 29.56
CA ALA A 484 -19.32 7.02 29.29
C ALA A 484 -20.78 7.21 28.86
N HIS A 485 -21.29 6.38 27.94
CA HIS A 485 -22.70 6.40 27.54
C HIS A 485 -23.64 6.12 28.71
N LYS A 486 -23.32 5.14 29.55
CA LYS A 486 -24.09 4.88 30.77
C LYS A 486 -24.14 6.10 31.68
N ARG A 487 -23.00 6.78 31.87
CA ARG A 487 -22.92 7.97 32.71
C ARG A 487 -23.74 9.13 32.15
N ILE A 488 -23.75 9.29 30.83
CA ILE A 488 -24.59 10.28 30.14
C ILE A 488 -26.07 9.97 30.42
N LEU A 489 -26.52 8.73 30.24
CA LEU A 489 -27.90 8.33 30.52
C LEU A 489 -28.30 8.57 31.99
N GLU A 490 -27.41 8.28 32.95
CA GLU A 490 -27.64 8.58 34.36
C GLU A 490 -27.80 10.09 34.62
N LEU A 491 -26.96 10.92 33.98
CA LEU A 491 -27.05 12.37 34.07
C LEU A 491 -28.33 12.90 33.43
N GLU A 492 -28.73 12.36 32.29
CA GLU A 492 -30.00 12.69 31.63
C GLU A 492 -31.20 12.31 32.50
N ALA A 493 -31.18 11.14 33.14
CA ALA A 493 -32.22 10.73 34.07
C ALA A 493 -32.31 11.64 35.31
N MET A 494 -31.17 11.97 35.92
CA MET A 494 -31.13 12.91 37.06
C MET A 494 -31.62 14.31 36.66
N LEU A 495 -31.28 14.79 35.46
CA LEU A 495 -31.81 16.05 34.93
C LEU A 495 -33.33 15.99 34.73
N PHE A 496 -33.83 14.87 34.19
CA PHE A 496 -35.27 14.68 34.00
C PHE A 496 -36.02 14.65 35.34
N GLU A 497 -35.51 13.93 36.34
CA GLU A 497 -36.07 13.91 37.70
C GLU A 497 -36.04 15.29 38.36
N ALA A 498 -34.95 16.05 38.22
CA ALA A 498 -34.84 17.41 38.76
C ALA A 498 -35.87 18.36 38.12
N LEU A 499 -36.06 18.27 36.80
CA LEU A 499 -37.08 19.04 36.09
C LEU A 499 -38.50 18.63 36.53
N GLN A 500 -38.74 17.34 36.78
CA GLN A 500 -40.03 16.82 37.20
C GLN A 500 -40.38 17.24 38.64
N GLN A 501 -39.40 17.26 39.55
CA GLN A 501 -39.57 17.81 40.91
C GLN A 501 -39.82 19.32 40.90
N GLU A 502 -39.22 20.07 39.97
CA GLU A 502 -39.53 21.49 39.76
C GLU A 502 -40.99 21.68 39.28
N GLU A 503 -41.50 20.78 38.45
CA GLU A 503 -42.91 20.75 38.01
C GLU A 503 -43.89 20.36 39.13
N GLU A 504 -43.54 19.39 39.98
CA GLU A 504 -44.37 18.94 41.11
C GLU A 504 -44.39 19.97 42.26
N SER A 505 -43.25 20.61 42.55
CA SER A 505 -43.18 21.70 43.54
C SER A 505 -43.93 22.96 43.07
N ARG A 506 -44.06 23.18 41.76
CA ARG A 506 -44.97 24.18 41.16
C ARG A 506 -46.45 23.81 41.29
N MET A 507 -46.81 22.52 41.39
CA MET A 507 -48.20 22.07 41.58
C MET A 507 -48.67 22.06 43.05
N GLU A 508 -47.78 21.86 44.02
CA GLU A 508 -48.14 21.90 45.46
C GLU A 508 -48.27 23.33 46.02
N GLY A 509 -47.64 24.33 45.37
CA GLY A 509 -47.78 25.75 45.68
C GLY A 509 -48.73 26.48 44.72
N LEU A 510 -50.02 26.57 45.08
CA LEU A 510 -51.05 27.45 44.50
C LEU A 510 -51.59 27.11 43.09
N LYS A 511 -52.81 26.57 43.10
CA LYS A 511 -53.83 26.77 42.05
C LYS A 511 -54.24 28.24 41.98
N MET A 512 -53.40 29.11 41.44
CA MET A 512 -53.76 30.43 40.91
C MET A 512 -52.50 31.05 40.29
N GLU A 513 -52.28 30.76 39.01
CA GLU A 513 -51.43 31.47 38.02
C GLU A 513 -50.81 30.45 37.05
N GLU A 514 -51.68 29.86 36.23
CA GLU A 514 -51.33 28.96 35.12
C GLU A 514 -50.58 29.68 33.97
N GLY A 515 -49.87 30.78 34.25
CA GLY A 515 -49.18 31.60 33.24
C GLY A 515 -47.87 32.27 33.68
N ARG A 516 -47.44 32.16 34.96
CA ARG A 516 -46.32 32.97 35.49
C ARG A 516 -45.00 32.24 35.75
N LEU A 517 -44.86 31.01 35.28
CA LEU A 517 -43.66 30.21 35.55
C LEU A 517 -42.82 29.94 34.30
N SER A 518 -43.41 30.18 33.13
CA SER A 518 -42.67 30.74 31.98
C SER A 518 -42.20 32.19 32.23
N GLU A 519 -42.54 32.78 33.39
CA GLU A 519 -42.06 34.09 33.88
C GLU A 519 -41.29 33.97 35.23
N SER A 520 -40.72 32.81 35.60
CA SER A 520 -39.94 32.69 36.86
C SER A 520 -38.45 32.98 36.71
N LEU A 521 -37.98 33.15 35.49
CA LEU A 521 -36.69 33.78 35.21
C LEU A 521 -37.04 35.00 34.38
N THR A 522 -36.73 36.17 34.93
CA THR A 522 -36.71 37.41 34.17
C THR A 522 -35.89 37.21 32.89
N GLU A 523 -36.20 37.98 31.84
CA GLU A 523 -35.47 37.88 30.57
C GLU A 523 -33.95 37.99 30.81
N GLU A 524 -33.55 38.81 31.80
CA GLU A 524 -32.18 38.94 32.30
C GLU A 524 -31.59 37.63 32.85
N GLU A 525 -32.29 36.93 33.73
CA GLU A 525 -31.82 35.66 34.30
C GLU A 525 -31.72 34.55 33.24
N ARG A 526 -32.58 34.56 32.22
CA ARG A 526 -32.49 33.64 31.07
C ARG A 526 -31.30 33.94 30.18
N GLU A 527 -31.07 35.22 29.92
CA GLU A 527 -29.90 35.69 29.18
C GLU A 527 -28.62 35.34 29.95
N GLU A 528 -28.65 35.45 31.28
CA GLU A 528 -27.53 35.15 32.17
C GLU A 528 -27.21 33.66 32.24
N LEU A 529 -28.24 32.81 32.36
CA LEU A 529 -28.09 31.36 32.25
C LEU A 529 -27.56 30.95 30.86
N ARG A 530 -28.05 31.59 29.78
CA ARG A 530 -27.56 31.34 28.41
C ARG A 530 -26.09 31.74 28.28
N ARG A 531 -25.70 32.90 28.82
CA ARG A 531 -24.31 33.36 28.89
C ARG A 531 -23.44 32.39 29.68
N ALA A 532 -23.89 31.91 30.84
CA ALA A 532 -23.18 30.95 31.67
C ALA A 532 -23.02 29.58 30.98
N MET A 533 -24.05 29.09 30.31
CA MET A 533 -24.00 27.84 29.53
C MET A 533 -23.05 27.97 28.33
N ASP A 534 -23.10 29.09 27.60
CA ASP A 534 -22.18 29.34 26.49
C ASP A 534 -20.73 29.49 26.98
N GLN A 535 -20.53 30.09 28.16
CA GLN A 535 -19.22 30.20 28.79
C GLN A 535 -18.70 28.83 29.23
N TRP A 536 -19.54 28.00 29.87
CA TRP A 536 -19.19 26.62 30.21
C TRP A 536 -18.85 25.79 28.97
N LYS A 537 -19.67 25.87 27.92
CA LYS A 537 -19.43 25.18 26.65
C LYS A 537 -18.12 25.64 26.01
N ARG A 538 -17.81 26.93 26.06
CA ARG A 538 -16.51 27.46 25.61
C ARG A 538 -15.36 26.89 26.42
N THR A 539 -15.47 26.85 27.76
CA THR A 539 -14.46 26.28 28.64
C THR A 539 -14.22 24.79 28.35
N VAL A 540 -15.28 23.99 28.28
CA VAL A 540 -15.18 22.54 27.99
C VAL A 540 -14.56 22.30 26.61
N MET A 541 -14.95 23.07 25.59
CA MET A 541 -14.34 22.95 24.26
C MET A 541 -12.86 23.37 24.23
N CYS A 542 -12.47 24.35 25.04
CA CYS A 542 -11.06 24.73 25.20
C CYS A 542 -10.27 23.62 25.90
N GLU A 543 -10.79 23.05 26.99
CA GLU A 543 -10.15 21.94 27.72
C GLU A 543 -9.98 20.70 26.84
N LEU A 544 -10.98 20.36 26.02
CA LEU A 544 -10.90 19.26 25.06
C LEU A 544 -9.78 19.48 24.04
N ARG A 545 -9.71 20.67 23.43
CA ARG A 545 -8.63 21.00 22.48
C ARG A 545 -7.26 21.00 23.14
N GLU A 546 -7.17 21.44 24.39
CA GLU A 546 -5.92 21.43 25.14
C GLU A 546 -5.45 20.01 25.46
N ARG A 547 -6.39 19.11 25.82
CA ARG A 547 -6.12 17.68 26.00
C ARG A 547 -5.67 17.02 24.69
N ASP A 548 -6.32 17.31 23.57
CA ASP A 548 -5.91 16.80 22.25
C ASP A 548 -4.52 17.30 21.85
N ALA A 549 -4.24 18.59 22.08
CA ALA A 549 -2.92 19.17 21.84
C ALA A 549 -1.84 18.58 22.76
N GLN A 550 -2.18 18.23 23.99
CA GLN A 550 -1.30 17.54 24.93
C GLN A 550 -0.95 16.13 24.44
N ILE A 551 -1.95 15.35 24.05
CA ILE A 551 -1.75 14.00 23.49
C ILE A 551 -0.87 14.06 22.23
N LEU A 552 -1.10 15.06 21.37
CA LEU A 552 -0.28 15.24 20.17
C LEU A 552 1.18 15.56 20.50
N ARG A 553 1.44 16.42 21.51
CA ARG A 553 2.79 16.73 21.98
C ARG A 553 3.49 15.48 22.52
N GLU A 554 2.84 14.72 23.40
CA GLU A 554 3.39 13.49 23.98
C GLU A 554 3.73 12.45 22.90
N ARG A 555 2.86 12.28 21.91
CA ARG A 555 3.13 11.39 20.77
C ARG A 555 4.29 11.88 19.92
N MET A 556 4.42 13.18 19.75
CA MET A 556 5.51 13.78 18.97
C MET A 556 6.86 13.63 19.68
N GLU A 557 6.89 13.77 21.01
CA GLU A 557 8.08 13.52 21.82
C GLU A 557 8.51 12.04 21.75
N LEU A 558 7.56 11.11 21.86
CA LEU A 558 7.85 9.68 21.73
C LEU A 558 8.37 9.33 20.32
N LEU A 559 7.80 9.95 19.28
CA LEU A 559 8.25 9.79 17.91
C LEU A 559 9.68 10.31 17.72
N GLN A 560 10.00 11.49 18.26
CA GLN A 560 11.34 12.06 18.21
C GLN A 560 12.37 11.17 18.92
N LEU A 561 12.03 10.65 20.10
CA LEU A 561 12.89 9.71 20.82
C LEU A 561 13.16 8.45 19.98
N THR A 562 12.11 7.91 19.36
CA THR A 562 12.20 6.71 18.51
C THR A 562 13.03 6.98 17.25
N GLN A 563 12.84 8.13 16.60
CA GLN A 563 13.64 8.55 15.44
C GLN A 563 15.12 8.73 15.80
N GLN A 564 15.41 9.31 16.96
CA GLN A 564 16.78 9.44 17.45
C GLN A 564 17.41 8.07 17.71
N ARG A 565 16.66 7.14 18.30
CA ARG A 565 17.13 5.78 18.51
C ARG A 565 17.39 5.03 17.21
N ASN A 566 16.54 5.20 16.20
CA ASN A 566 16.76 4.62 14.87
C ASN A 566 18.04 5.16 14.24
N LYS A 567 18.27 6.47 14.32
CA LYS A 567 19.51 7.08 13.80
C LYS A 567 20.76 6.51 14.48
N GLU A 568 20.74 6.34 15.81
CA GLU A 568 21.85 5.69 16.52
C GLU A 568 22.09 4.26 16.02
N LEU A 569 21.03 3.48 15.83
CA LEU A 569 21.12 2.11 15.33
C LEU A 569 21.64 2.06 13.89
N GLU A 570 21.23 2.98 13.03
CA GLU A 570 21.75 3.12 11.67
C GLU A 570 23.26 3.41 11.69
N GLU A 571 23.71 4.33 12.55
CA GLU A 571 25.14 4.62 12.74
C GLU A 571 25.92 3.38 13.22
N PHE A 572 25.35 2.58 14.13
CA PHE A 572 25.94 1.31 14.57
C PHE A 572 26.05 0.28 13.43
N ILE A 573 24.99 0.13 12.63
CA ILE A 573 24.98 -0.78 11.48
C ILE A 573 26.02 -0.35 10.44
N GLU A 574 26.13 0.95 10.16
CA GLU A 574 27.16 1.47 9.26
C GLU A 574 28.57 1.22 9.79
N ALA A 575 28.81 1.39 11.09
CA ALA A 575 30.10 1.07 11.70
C ALA A 575 30.43 -0.43 11.56
N GLN A 576 29.47 -1.32 11.80
CA GLN A 576 29.65 -2.76 11.59
C GLN A 576 29.92 -3.11 10.13
N LYS A 577 29.21 -2.51 9.17
CA LYS A 577 29.48 -2.71 7.73
C LYS A 577 30.90 -2.30 7.36
N ARG A 578 31.42 -1.19 7.91
CA ARG A 578 32.82 -0.77 7.71
C ARG A 578 33.80 -1.80 8.28
N GLN A 579 33.53 -2.34 9.48
CA GLN A 579 34.37 -3.37 10.09
C GLN A 579 34.38 -4.68 9.28
N ILE A 580 33.22 -5.12 8.78
CA ILE A 580 33.11 -6.31 7.92
C ILE A 580 33.96 -6.11 6.66
N LYS A 581 33.82 -4.96 6.00
CA LYS A 581 34.62 -4.65 4.81
C LYS A 581 36.12 -4.66 5.10
N GLU A 582 36.56 -4.11 6.23
CA GLU A 582 37.97 -4.14 6.63
C GLU A 582 38.46 -5.58 6.88
N LEU A 583 37.63 -6.45 7.46
CA LEU A 583 37.94 -7.86 7.66
C LEU A 583 38.00 -8.62 6.32
N GLU A 584 37.07 -8.35 5.40
CA GLU A 584 37.07 -8.91 4.05
C GLU A 584 38.33 -8.51 3.28
N GLU A 585 38.74 -7.24 3.34
CA GLU A 585 39.97 -6.75 2.72
C GLU A 585 41.21 -7.41 3.33
N LYS A 586 41.27 -7.56 4.66
CA LYS A 586 42.36 -8.30 5.34
C LYS A 586 42.39 -9.77 4.95
N PHE A 587 41.23 -10.41 4.82
CA PHE A 587 41.12 -11.80 4.39
C PHE A 587 41.57 -11.99 2.94
N LEU A 588 41.15 -11.11 2.04
CA LEU A 588 41.60 -11.10 0.64
C LEU A 588 43.11 -10.89 0.54
N PHE A 589 43.67 -9.98 1.34
CA PHE A 589 45.11 -9.77 1.39
C PHE A 589 45.87 -11.02 1.85
N LEU A 590 45.41 -11.67 2.93
CA LEU A 590 46.00 -12.92 3.41
C LEU A 590 45.88 -14.03 2.36
N PHE A 591 44.71 -14.17 1.75
CA PHE A 591 44.45 -15.16 0.70
C PHE A 591 45.40 -14.98 -0.49
N LEU A 592 45.57 -13.74 -0.98
CA LEU A 592 46.53 -13.40 -2.03
C LEU A 592 47.97 -13.70 -1.61
N PHE A 593 48.35 -13.30 -0.40
CA PHE A 593 49.70 -13.53 0.14
C PHE A 593 50.03 -15.03 0.21
N PHE A 594 49.13 -15.85 0.75
CA PHE A 594 49.33 -17.31 0.82
C PHE A 594 49.28 -17.98 -0.55
N SER A 595 48.42 -17.51 -1.46
CA SER A 595 48.37 -18.01 -2.84
C SER A 595 49.69 -17.72 -3.57
N LEU A 596 50.24 -16.52 -3.42
CA LEU A 596 51.52 -16.14 -4.01
C LEU A 596 52.68 -16.93 -3.40
N ALA A 597 52.69 -17.11 -2.07
CA ALA A 597 53.69 -17.93 -1.39
C ALA A 597 53.65 -19.40 -1.85
N PHE A 598 52.45 -19.95 -2.09
CA PHE A 598 52.28 -21.30 -2.61
C PHE A 598 52.78 -21.45 -4.06
N ILE A 599 52.51 -20.46 -4.91
CA ILE A 599 53.02 -20.41 -6.29
C ILE A 599 54.55 -20.27 -6.32
N LEU A 600 55.13 -19.49 -5.40
CA LEU A 600 56.59 -19.32 -5.32
C LEU A 600 57.32 -20.52 -4.69
N TRP A 601 56.60 -21.36 -3.94
CA TRP A 601 57.13 -22.56 -3.30
C TRP A 601 56.99 -23.82 -4.18
N SER A 602 56.01 -23.83 -5.09
CA SER A 602 55.85 -24.87 -6.12
C SER A 602 56.77 -24.61 -7.31
#